data_AF-A0A822DL27-F1
#
_entry.id   AF-A0A822DL27-F1
#
_cell.length_a   1.000
_cell.length_b   1.000
_cell.length_c   1.000
_cell.angle_alpha   90.00
_cell.angle_beta   90.00
_cell.angle_gamma   90.00
#
_symmetry.space_group_name_H-M   'P 1'
#
loop_
_entity.id
_entity.type
_entity.pdbx_description
1 polymer ?
#
loop_
_entity_poly.entity_id
_entity_poly.type
_entity_poly.pdbx_seq_one_letter_code
_entity_poly.pdbx_strand_id
1 'polypeptide(L)'
;RSVLDLLHDDDVVHLVAYDTDVSIIFQNARASTRQLLHPLVDKIKTAGSTNLSGGIETGAKLLDKYSYSGYSRRMFIFSDGQANVGLKTRAELTNLVAGYNKKGIITDSFGIGADFDAEIMKGIADTGGAKFFFLESAQVIQSLVTKALMSVFNVCGSQARLIIRGKNGAIVTKIWGHDNIIEGANLGDLHSNNLRSVLCDFNVSGTANGDGSDTETLAYELRYNRPDDLASEPIVIR
;
A
#
# COMPACT_ATOMS: atom_id res chain seq x y z
N ARG A 1 -16.77 4.06 14.20
CA ARG A 1 -15.72 3.19 14.78
C ARG A 1 -14.39 3.86 14.44
N SER A 2 -13.52 4.10 15.41
CA SER A 2 -12.27 4.83 15.15
C SER A 2 -11.29 3.95 14.35
N VAL A 3 -10.27 4.56 13.76
CA VAL A 3 -9.19 3.85 13.05
C VAL A 3 -8.43 2.90 13.99
N LEU A 4 -8.23 3.29 15.25
CA LEU A 4 -7.55 2.47 16.26
C LEU A 4 -8.31 1.19 16.61
N ASP A 5 -9.64 1.19 16.44
CA ASP A 5 -10.48 0.02 16.71
C ASP A 5 -10.44 -1.04 15.59
N LEU A 6 -9.76 -0.73 14.48
CA LEU A 6 -9.57 -1.64 13.35
C LEU A 6 -8.24 -2.40 13.42
N LEU A 7 -7.35 -2.00 14.32
CA LEU A 7 -6.02 -2.58 14.50
C LEU A 7 -6.09 -3.85 15.35
N HIS A 8 -5.27 -4.85 15.03
CA HIS A 8 -5.09 -6.03 15.86
C HIS A 8 -4.42 -5.66 17.18
N ASP A 9 -4.67 -6.40 18.26
CA ASP A 9 -4.19 -6.05 19.61
C ASP A 9 -2.65 -5.95 19.71
N ASP A 10 -1.94 -6.68 18.86
CA ASP A 10 -0.49 -6.73 18.78
C ASP A 10 0.13 -5.65 17.89
N ASP A 11 -0.66 -4.88 17.13
CA ASP A 11 -0.15 -3.76 16.33
C ASP A 11 0.52 -2.69 17.22
N VAL A 12 1.55 -2.05 16.68
CA VAL A 12 2.23 -0.91 17.31
C VAL A 12 1.86 0.37 16.59
N VAL A 13 1.41 1.37 17.34
CA VAL A 13 0.87 2.61 16.81
C VAL A 13 1.66 3.80 17.34
N HIS A 14 1.91 4.73 16.41
CA HIS A 14 2.43 6.06 16.68
C HIS A 14 1.45 7.08 16.11
N LEU A 15 1.29 8.20 16.80
CA LEU A 15 0.50 9.32 16.28
C LEU A 15 1.32 10.59 16.35
N VAL A 16 1.57 11.16 15.18
CA VAL A 16 2.24 12.44 15.00
C VAL A 16 1.19 13.42 14.49
N ALA A 17 1.01 14.52 15.20
CA ALA A 17 0.25 15.67 14.72
C ALA A 17 1.26 16.71 14.21
N TYR A 18 0.92 17.38 13.12
CA TYR A 18 1.74 18.45 12.59
C TYR A 18 0.88 19.61 12.12
N ASP A 19 1.39 20.81 12.36
CA ASP A 19 0.94 22.07 11.81
C ASP A 19 2.18 22.85 11.34
N THR A 20 2.43 24.06 11.84
CA THR A 20 3.76 24.70 11.79
C THR A 20 4.81 23.84 12.51
N ASP A 21 4.45 23.34 13.70
CA ASP A 21 5.29 22.50 14.54
C ASP A 21 4.87 21.03 14.41
N VAL A 22 5.77 20.11 14.83
CA VAL A 22 5.51 18.68 14.81
C VAL A 22 5.50 18.14 16.22
N SER A 23 4.41 17.47 16.60
CA SER A 23 4.18 16.93 17.94
C SER A 23 3.91 15.44 17.90
N ILE A 24 4.62 14.67 18.73
CA ILE A 24 4.33 13.25 18.94
C ILE A 24 3.27 13.16 20.03
N ILE A 25 2.05 12.76 19.64
CA ILE A 25 0.92 12.61 20.57
C ILE A 25 1.09 11.35 21.43
N PHE A 26 1.46 10.25 20.78
CA PHE A 26 1.92 9.03 21.44
C PHE A 26 2.84 8.23 20.52
N GLN A 27 3.69 7.40 21.11
CA GLN A 27 4.63 6.54 20.39
C GLN A 27 4.73 5.18 21.08
N ASN A 28 4.98 4.14 20.28
CA ASN A 28 5.21 2.78 20.74
C ASN A 28 4.05 2.23 21.60
N ALA A 29 2.82 2.63 21.26
CA ALA A 29 1.62 2.17 21.93
C ALA A 29 1.14 0.86 21.28
N ARG A 30 0.84 -0.16 22.08
CA ARG A 30 0.15 -1.35 21.58
C ARG A 30 -1.32 -1.03 21.34
N ALA A 31 -1.87 -1.48 20.22
CA ALA A 31 -3.28 -1.28 19.91
C ALA A 31 -4.21 -1.96 20.94
N SER A 32 -3.75 -2.96 21.69
CA SER A 32 -4.47 -3.51 22.84
C SER A 32 -4.82 -2.47 23.92
N THR A 33 -4.11 -1.33 23.99
CA THR A 33 -4.39 -0.24 24.93
C THR A 33 -5.19 0.92 24.32
N ARG A 34 -5.83 0.69 23.16
CA ARG A 34 -6.57 1.72 22.39
C ARG A 34 -7.56 2.56 23.21
N GLN A 35 -8.17 2.01 24.27
CA GLN A 35 -9.07 2.76 25.16
C GLN A 35 -8.38 3.94 25.86
N LEU A 36 -7.07 3.85 26.12
CA LEU A 36 -6.26 4.92 26.69
C LEU A 36 -5.79 5.93 25.64
N LEU A 37 -5.82 5.57 24.35
CA LEU A 37 -5.35 6.41 23.25
C LEU A 37 -6.44 7.36 22.74
N HIS A 38 -7.72 6.95 22.74
CA HIS A 38 -8.84 7.79 22.29
C HIS A 38 -8.85 9.18 22.91
N PRO A 39 -8.73 9.35 24.25
CA PRO A 39 -8.74 10.68 24.86
C PRO A 39 -7.54 11.56 24.48
N LEU A 40 -6.45 10.98 23.95
CA LEU A 40 -5.30 11.74 23.45
C LEU A 40 -5.57 12.25 22.04
N VAL A 41 -6.25 11.44 21.20
CA VAL A 41 -6.68 11.85 19.86
C VAL A 41 -7.70 12.98 19.93
N ASP A 42 -8.67 12.89 20.84
CA ASP A 42 -9.74 13.89 21.02
C ASP A 42 -9.21 15.28 21.44
N LYS A 43 -7.98 15.35 21.97
CA LYS A 43 -7.33 16.60 22.38
C LYS A 43 -6.58 17.29 21.25
N ILE A 44 -6.41 16.63 20.10
CA ILE A 44 -5.75 17.23 18.94
C ILE A 44 -6.62 18.38 18.44
N LYS A 45 -5.99 19.53 18.23
CA LYS A 45 -6.64 20.73 17.73
C LYS A 45 -6.03 21.11 16.40
N THR A 46 -6.85 21.66 15.52
CA THR A 46 -6.37 22.32 14.31
C THR A 46 -5.61 23.58 14.68
N ALA A 47 -4.47 23.79 14.07
CA ALA A 47 -3.65 24.98 14.20
C ALA A 47 -3.13 25.41 12.81
N GLY A 48 -2.13 26.28 12.76
CA GLY A 48 -1.75 27.11 11.59
C GLY A 48 -1.28 26.36 10.32
N SER A 49 -0.02 26.55 9.94
CA SER A 49 0.56 26.04 8.67
C SER A 49 0.62 24.50 8.61
N THR A 50 1.24 23.98 7.55
CA THR A 50 1.40 22.57 7.21
C THR A 50 2.88 22.24 6.97
N ASN A 51 3.54 21.71 8.00
CA ASN A 51 4.92 21.18 7.98
C ASN A 51 4.92 19.69 7.62
N LEU A 52 4.49 19.40 6.38
CA LEU A 52 4.34 18.04 5.89
C LEU A 52 5.65 17.24 5.95
N SER A 53 6.78 17.84 5.58
CA SER A 53 8.08 17.16 5.65
C SER A 53 8.47 16.81 7.08
N GLY A 54 8.22 17.70 8.06
CA GLY A 54 8.52 17.42 9.46
C GLY A 54 7.67 16.28 10.02
N GLY A 55 6.39 16.20 9.62
CA GLY A 55 5.51 15.08 9.92
C GLY A 55 6.05 13.75 9.36
N ILE A 56 6.42 13.74 8.07
CA ILE A 56 7.00 12.57 7.38
C ILE A 56 8.28 12.10 8.07
N GLU A 57 9.22 13.00 8.32
CA GLU A 57 10.50 12.64 8.95
C GLU A 57 10.31 12.10 10.36
N THR A 58 9.42 12.71 11.14
CA THR A 58 9.15 12.29 12.52
C THR A 58 8.49 10.92 12.55
N GLY A 59 7.49 10.69 11.70
CA GLY A 59 6.84 9.38 11.54
C GLY A 59 7.84 8.31 11.12
N ALA A 60 8.67 8.58 10.12
CA ALA A 60 9.68 7.65 9.66
C ALA A 60 10.75 7.35 10.72
N LYS A 61 11.21 8.36 11.47
CA LYS A 61 12.14 8.16 12.61
C LYS A 61 11.54 7.26 13.68
N LEU A 62 10.24 7.37 13.97
CA LEU A 62 9.56 6.49 14.91
C LEU A 62 9.49 5.04 14.40
N LEU A 63 9.14 4.85 13.12
CA LEU A 63 9.10 3.53 12.48
C LEU A 63 10.49 2.88 12.37
N ASP A 64 11.56 3.66 12.18
CA ASP A 64 12.94 3.15 12.23
C ASP A 64 13.36 2.81 13.67
N LYS A 65 13.00 3.67 14.65
CA LYS A 65 13.38 3.49 16.06
C LYS A 65 12.71 2.26 16.69
N TYR A 66 11.43 2.03 16.41
CA TYR A 66 10.64 0.93 16.97
C TYR A 66 10.33 -0.13 15.90
N SER A 67 11.40 -0.71 15.34
CA SER A 67 11.31 -1.79 14.36
C SER A 67 11.24 -3.15 15.05
N TYR A 68 10.28 -3.98 14.64
CA TYR A 68 10.06 -5.32 15.18
C TYR A 68 10.13 -6.35 14.05
N SER A 69 10.81 -7.47 14.30
CA SER A 69 10.86 -8.57 13.34
C SER A 69 9.45 -9.12 13.07
N GLY A 70 9.11 -9.36 11.80
CA GLY A 70 7.78 -9.82 11.39
C GLY A 70 6.71 -8.73 11.27
N TYR A 71 7.03 -7.46 11.60
CA TYR A 71 6.09 -6.35 11.46
C TYR A 71 6.33 -5.58 10.17
N SER A 72 5.25 -5.27 9.45
CA SER A 72 5.29 -4.32 8.33
C SER A 72 5.27 -2.89 8.87
N ARG A 73 6.16 -2.03 8.34
CA ARG A 73 6.25 -0.61 8.73
C ARG A 73 5.50 0.24 7.73
N ARG A 74 4.37 0.80 8.16
CA ARG A 74 3.48 1.59 7.31
C ARG A 74 3.18 2.95 7.93
N MET A 75 3.19 3.98 7.09
CA MET A 75 2.86 5.36 7.44
C MET A 75 1.62 5.79 6.67
N PHE A 76 0.67 6.40 7.37
CA PHE A 76 -0.54 6.98 6.79
C PHE A 76 -0.49 8.50 6.99
N ILE A 77 -0.44 9.25 5.89
CA ILE A 77 -0.35 10.71 5.91
C ILE A 77 -1.71 11.31 5.61
N PHE A 78 -2.20 12.16 6.49
CA PHE A 78 -3.47 12.87 6.34
C PHE A 78 -3.18 14.36 6.19
N SER A 79 -3.41 14.92 5.00
CA SER A 79 -3.09 16.33 4.73
C SER A 79 -3.96 16.91 3.63
N ASP A 80 -4.15 18.21 3.65
CA ASP A 80 -4.53 18.99 2.47
C ASP A 80 -3.34 19.24 1.51
N GLY A 81 -2.16 18.66 1.72
CA GLY A 81 -1.04 18.75 0.80
C GLY A 81 -0.43 20.15 0.62
N GLN A 82 -0.93 21.19 1.31
CA GLN A 82 -0.43 22.56 1.17
C GLN A 82 0.87 22.76 1.98
N ALA A 83 1.92 22.02 1.63
CA ALA A 83 3.20 22.08 2.32
C ALA A 83 3.82 23.49 2.25
N ASN A 84 3.79 24.21 3.37
CA ASN A 84 4.19 25.62 3.45
C ASN A 84 5.28 25.88 4.50
N VAL A 85 5.66 24.87 5.28
CA VAL A 85 6.83 24.84 6.18
C VAL A 85 7.72 23.64 5.85
N GLY A 86 9.04 23.80 5.94
CA GLY A 86 10.01 22.76 5.59
C GLY A 86 10.17 22.58 4.08
N LEU A 87 10.20 21.34 3.59
CA LEU A 87 10.20 21.02 2.17
C LEU A 87 8.81 21.27 1.60
N LYS A 88 8.73 21.98 0.48
CA LYS A 88 7.46 22.49 -0.06
C LYS A 88 7.15 21.96 -1.44
N THR A 89 8.19 21.57 -2.19
CA THR A 89 7.99 21.12 -3.57
C THR A 89 7.68 19.63 -3.62
N ARG A 90 6.89 19.24 -4.63
CA ARG A 90 6.63 17.84 -4.94
C ARG A 90 7.93 17.03 -5.03
N ALA A 91 8.92 17.50 -5.78
CA ALA A 91 10.17 16.77 -6.00
C ALA A 91 10.91 16.47 -4.68
N GLU A 92 11.03 17.46 -3.79
CA GLU A 92 11.67 17.29 -2.49
C GLU A 92 10.94 16.26 -1.62
N LEU A 93 9.61 16.39 -1.53
CA LEU A 93 8.78 15.50 -0.71
C LEU A 93 8.76 14.07 -1.25
N THR A 94 8.65 13.89 -2.56
CA THR A 94 8.68 12.56 -3.18
C THR A 94 10.07 11.91 -3.05
N ASN A 95 11.15 12.70 -3.13
CA ASN A 95 12.50 12.17 -2.92
C ASN A 95 12.72 11.73 -1.46
N LEU A 96 12.20 12.51 -0.50
CA LEU A 96 12.23 12.15 0.92
C LEU A 96 11.50 10.81 1.17
N VAL A 97 10.27 10.69 0.65
CA VAL A 97 9.45 9.49 0.82
C VAL A 97 10.05 8.28 0.10
N ALA A 98 10.58 8.45 -1.12
CA ALA A 98 11.30 7.40 -1.83
C ALA A 98 12.51 6.87 -1.03
N GLY A 99 13.20 7.76 -0.30
CA GLY A 99 14.30 7.38 0.59
C GLY A 99 13.83 6.46 1.73
N TYR A 100 12.66 6.73 2.32
CA TYR A 100 12.09 5.88 3.37
C TYR A 100 11.47 4.59 2.81
N ASN A 101 10.88 4.63 1.61
CA ASN A 101 10.42 3.42 0.93
C ASN A 101 11.55 2.43 0.67
N LYS A 102 12.73 2.91 0.23
CA LYS A 102 13.95 2.09 0.10
C LYS A 102 14.41 1.45 1.41
N LYS A 103 14.04 2.04 2.56
CA LYS A 103 14.30 1.48 3.88
C LYS A 103 13.20 0.54 4.36
N GLY A 104 12.17 0.27 3.56
CA GLY A 104 11.06 -0.63 3.89
C GLY A 104 9.91 0.05 4.63
N ILE A 105 9.77 1.37 4.57
CA ILE A 105 8.61 2.11 5.11
C ILE A 105 7.64 2.41 3.96
N ILE A 106 6.47 1.76 3.98
CA ILE A 106 5.41 1.95 2.98
C ILE A 106 4.56 3.15 3.39
N THR A 107 4.24 4.06 2.46
CA THR A 107 3.54 5.31 2.78
C THR A 107 2.28 5.52 1.94
N ASP A 108 1.12 5.57 2.59
CA ASP A 108 -0.16 5.96 2.01
C ASP A 108 -0.43 7.43 2.29
N SER A 109 -1.11 8.10 1.36
CA SER A 109 -1.46 9.50 1.50
C SER A 109 -2.95 9.72 1.30
N PHE A 110 -3.52 10.59 2.13
CA PHE A 110 -4.93 10.93 2.17
C PHE A 110 -5.06 12.44 2.01
N GLY A 111 -5.52 12.87 0.85
CA GLY A 111 -5.82 14.26 0.54
C GLY A 111 -7.14 14.66 1.17
N ILE A 112 -7.15 15.66 2.04
CA ILE A 112 -8.37 16.12 2.76
C ILE A 112 -8.86 17.45 2.21
N GLY A 113 -10.16 17.52 1.91
CA GLY A 113 -10.81 18.76 1.43
C GLY A 113 -10.53 19.06 -0.04
N ALA A 114 -11.30 19.96 -0.64
CA ALA A 114 -11.26 20.20 -2.09
C ALA A 114 -9.96 20.89 -2.57
N ASP A 115 -9.32 21.69 -1.73
CA ASP A 115 -8.19 22.55 -2.10
C ASP A 115 -6.82 21.90 -1.84
N PHE A 116 -6.79 20.57 -1.76
CA PHE A 116 -5.56 19.86 -1.46
C PHE A 116 -4.62 19.79 -2.67
N ASP A 117 -3.30 19.76 -2.43
CA ASP A 117 -2.33 19.53 -3.51
C ASP A 117 -2.30 18.06 -3.94
N ALA A 118 -3.11 17.75 -4.95
CA ALA A 118 -3.25 16.40 -5.48
C ALA A 118 -1.96 15.85 -6.10
N GLU A 119 -1.11 16.70 -6.68
CA GLU A 119 0.14 16.24 -7.28
C GLU A 119 1.16 15.83 -6.22
N ILE A 120 1.28 16.62 -5.15
CA ILE A 120 2.14 16.30 -4.01
C ILE A 120 1.63 15.01 -3.35
N MET A 121 0.35 14.95 -2.98
CA MET A 121 -0.19 13.81 -2.23
C MET A 121 -0.13 12.52 -3.06
N LYS A 122 -0.49 12.57 -4.35
CA LYS A 122 -0.36 11.41 -5.24
C LYS A 122 1.11 10.99 -5.41
N GLY A 123 2.00 11.95 -5.63
CA GLY A 123 3.44 11.67 -5.75
C GLY A 123 4.02 10.99 -4.51
N ILE A 124 3.58 11.39 -3.32
CA ILE A 124 3.97 10.77 -2.05
C ILE A 124 3.54 9.30 -2.01
N ALA A 125 2.29 8.98 -2.35
CA ALA A 125 1.83 7.58 -2.36
C ALA A 125 2.57 6.74 -3.41
N ASP A 126 2.71 7.27 -4.63
CA ASP A 126 3.35 6.58 -5.74
C ASP A 126 4.82 6.24 -5.41
N THR A 127 5.57 7.20 -4.85
CA THR A 127 6.96 6.97 -4.42
C THR A 127 7.08 6.25 -3.08
N GLY A 128 6.03 6.28 -2.26
CA GLY A 128 5.89 5.55 -1.01
C GLY A 128 5.49 4.08 -1.17
N GLY A 129 5.23 3.65 -2.41
CA GLY A 129 4.87 2.27 -2.74
C GLY A 129 3.45 1.89 -2.31
N ALA A 130 2.55 2.86 -2.17
CA ALA A 130 1.18 2.64 -1.69
C ALA A 130 0.13 3.42 -2.47
N LYS A 131 -1.06 3.61 -1.89
CA LYS A 131 -2.21 4.22 -2.57
C LYS A 131 -2.46 5.63 -2.07
N PHE A 132 -2.88 6.49 -3.00
CA PHE A 132 -3.46 7.79 -2.71
C PHE A 132 -4.99 7.66 -2.55
N PHE A 133 -5.55 8.35 -1.56
CA PHE A 133 -6.99 8.42 -1.32
C PHE A 133 -7.42 9.88 -1.20
N PHE A 134 -8.54 10.23 -1.84
CA PHE A 134 -9.16 11.53 -1.69
C PHE A 134 -10.31 11.46 -0.67
N LEU A 135 -10.23 12.28 0.37
CA LEU A 135 -11.19 12.40 1.44
C LEU A 135 -12.00 13.69 1.26
N GLU A 136 -13.09 13.58 0.49
CA GLU A 136 -13.98 14.71 0.19
C GLU A 136 -14.71 15.23 1.43
N SER A 137 -15.01 14.36 2.40
CA SER A 137 -15.77 14.71 3.60
C SER A 137 -15.45 13.79 4.78
N ALA A 138 -15.75 14.24 5.99
CA ALA A 138 -15.54 13.46 7.22
C ALA A 138 -16.21 12.07 7.18
N GLN A 139 -17.34 11.97 6.47
CA GLN A 139 -18.15 10.75 6.33
C GLN A 139 -17.41 9.64 5.56
N VAL A 140 -16.55 9.98 4.60
CA VAL A 140 -15.81 8.98 3.79
C VAL A 140 -14.46 8.60 4.40
N ILE A 141 -13.96 9.36 5.38
CA ILE A 141 -12.67 9.08 6.04
C ILE A 141 -12.67 7.68 6.63
N GLN A 142 -13.70 7.33 7.39
CA GLN A 142 -13.74 6.03 8.05
C GLN A 142 -13.70 4.89 7.02
N SER A 143 -14.49 4.95 5.96
CA SER A 143 -14.57 3.86 4.97
C SER A 143 -13.28 3.72 4.17
N LEU A 144 -12.66 4.83 3.75
CA LEU A 144 -11.43 4.81 2.95
C LEU A 144 -10.20 4.42 3.79
N VAL A 145 -10.10 4.91 5.03
CA VAL A 145 -9.04 4.48 5.94
C VAL A 145 -9.22 3.02 6.33
N THR A 146 -10.46 2.57 6.57
CA THR A 146 -10.75 1.15 6.79
C THR A 146 -10.31 0.31 5.59
N LYS A 147 -10.61 0.73 4.37
CA LYS A 147 -10.19 0.05 3.15
C LYS A 147 -8.66 -0.01 3.04
N ALA A 148 -7.98 1.08 3.35
CA ALA A 148 -6.52 1.14 3.33
C ALA A 148 -5.90 0.22 4.39
N LEU A 149 -6.45 0.18 5.61
CA LEU A 149 -6.02 -0.70 6.71
C LEU A 149 -6.32 -2.17 6.45
N MET A 150 -7.52 -2.51 5.96
CA MET A 150 -7.86 -3.88 5.56
C MET A 150 -6.95 -4.36 4.43
N SER A 151 -6.55 -3.46 3.52
CA SER A 151 -5.52 -3.76 2.53
C SER A 151 -4.13 -3.98 3.14
N VAL A 152 -3.88 -3.65 4.41
CA VAL A 152 -2.65 -4.08 5.12
C VAL A 152 -2.87 -5.44 5.76
N PHE A 153 -3.94 -5.57 6.55
CA PHE A 153 -4.14 -6.72 7.40
C PHE A 153 -4.44 -8.00 6.64
N ASN A 154 -5.06 -7.87 5.48
CA ASN A 154 -5.51 -9.03 4.75
C ASN A 154 -4.49 -9.51 3.73
N VAL A 155 -3.18 -9.40 3.98
CA VAL A 155 -2.22 -10.13 3.13
C VAL A 155 -2.56 -11.61 3.25
N CYS A 156 -3.02 -12.21 2.16
CA CYS A 156 -3.36 -13.63 2.09
C CYS A 156 -2.25 -14.46 1.42
N GLY A 157 -1.32 -13.78 0.75
CA GLY A 157 -0.16 -14.39 0.14
C GLY A 157 0.94 -13.37 -0.10
N SER A 158 2.19 -13.76 0.08
CA SER A 158 3.36 -12.92 -0.20
C SER A 158 4.16 -13.47 -1.38
N GLN A 159 4.99 -12.63 -1.98
CA GLN A 159 5.86 -12.98 -3.12
C GLN A 159 5.11 -13.63 -4.29
N ALA A 160 3.89 -13.18 -4.55
CA ALA A 160 3.05 -13.82 -5.52
C ALA A 160 3.53 -13.60 -6.95
N ARG A 161 3.47 -14.67 -7.76
CA ARG A 161 3.74 -14.63 -9.20
C ARG A 161 2.63 -15.30 -9.98
N LEU A 162 2.17 -14.65 -11.03
CA LEU A 162 1.25 -15.22 -12.01
C LEU A 162 2.00 -15.63 -13.27
N ILE A 163 2.15 -16.94 -13.46
CA ILE A 163 2.76 -17.52 -14.65
C ILE A 163 1.64 -17.80 -15.65
N ILE A 164 1.77 -17.32 -16.88
CA ILE A 164 0.81 -17.56 -17.95
C ILE A 164 1.53 -18.35 -19.06
N ARG A 165 0.95 -19.47 -19.48
CA ARG A 165 1.52 -20.37 -20.49
C ARG A 165 0.52 -20.58 -21.61
N GLY A 166 1.04 -20.67 -22.83
CA GLY A 166 0.25 -21.10 -23.98
C GLY A 166 -0.02 -22.60 -23.95
N LYS A 167 -1.21 -23.00 -24.39
CA LYS A 167 -1.65 -24.37 -24.64
C LYS A 167 -2.10 -24.49 -26.10
N ASN A 168 -2.13 -25.72 -26.63
CA ASN A 168 -2.72 -26.04 -27.93
C ASN A 168 -2.22 -25.13 -29.07
N GLY A 169 -0.91 -24.91 -29.15
CA GLY A 169 -0.27 -24.09 -30.18
C GLY A 169 -0.29 -22.58 -29.91
N ALA A 170 -0.87 -22.14 -28.79
CA ALA A 170 -0.70 -20.78 -28.31
C ALA A 170 0.67 -20.57 -27.66
N ILE A 171 1.22 -19.36 -27.80
CA ILE A 171 2.49 -18.92 -27.22
C ILE A 171 2.30 -17.51 -26.67
N VAL A 172 2.55 -17.31 -25.37
CA VAL A 172 2.58 -15.98 -24.75
C VAL A 172 3.84 -15.24 -25.23
N THR A 173 3.66 -14.07 -25.83
CA THR A 173 4.73 -13.27 -26.44
C THR A 173 5.12 -12.05 -25.62
N LYS A 174 4.24 -11.59 -24.72
CA LYS A 174 4.52 -10.46 -23.84
C LYS A 174 3.66 -10.50 -22.58
N ILE A 175 4.21 -10.06 -21.46
CA ILE A 175 3.44 -9.70 -20.27
C ILE A 175 3.74 -8.23 -19.98
N TRP A 176 2.72 -7.38 -20.03
CA TRP A 176 2.92 -5.94 -19.87
C TRP A 176 3.35 -5.59 -18.45
N GLY A 177 4.42 -4.80 -18.32
CA GLY A 177 5.03 -4.44 -17.03
C GLY A 177 6.04 -5.45 -16.49
N HIS A 178 6.35 -6.52 -17.25
CA HIS A 178 7.29 -7.56 -16.83
C HIS A 178 8.16 -8.04 -17.99
N ASP A 179 9.49 -7.98 -17.82
CA ASP A 179 10.44 -8.28 -18.90
C ASP A 179 10.69 -9.79 -19.10
N ASN A 180 10.46 -10.61 -18.06
CA ASN A 180 10.69 -12.06 -18.11
C ASN A 180 9.37 -12.84 -18.11
N ILE A 181 8.94 -13.26 -19.29
CA ILE A 181 7.70 -14.03 -19.50
C ILE A 181 7.74 -15.40 -18.80
N ILE A 182 8.92 -16.04 -18.75
CA ILE A 182 9.07 -17.38 -18.15
C ILE A 182 8.83 -17.32 -16.64
N GLU A 183 9.31 -16.25 -16.00
CA GLU A 183 9.14 -15.99 -14.58
C GLU A 183 7.73 -15.52 -14.20
N GLY A 184 6.94 -15.08 -15.18
CA GLY A 184 5.58 -14.58 -14.99
C GLY A 184 5.50 -13.14 -14.47
N ALA A 185 4.28 -12.67 -14.23
CA ALA A 185 4.03 -11.38 -13.62
C ALA A 185 4.29 -11.44 -12.11
N ASN A 186 5.20 -10.60 -11.61
CA ASN A 186 5.40 -10.41 -10.17
C ASN A 186 4.29 -9.52 -9.60
N LEU A 187 3.48 -10.07 -8.70
CA LEU A 187 2.34 -9.39 -8.09
C LEU A 187 2.64 -8.85 -6.68
N GLY A 188 3.78 -9.23 -6.10
CA GLY A 188 4.12 -8.90 -4.72
C GLY A 188 3.15 -9.53 -3.72
N ASP A 189 2.68 -8.75 -2.77
CA ASP A 189 1.72 -9.21 -1.77
C ASP A 189 0.27 -9.20 -2.31
N LEU A 190 -0.40 -10.33 -2.12
CA LEU A 190 -1.83 -10.51 -2.39
C LEU A 190 -2.61 -10.18 -1.15
N HIS A 191 -3.71 -9.46 -1.32
CA HIS A 191 -4.61 -9.13 -0.23
C HIS A 191 -6.03 -9.61 -0.52
N SER A 192 -6.77 -10.03 0.51
CA SER A 192 -8.07 -10.73 0.36
C SER A 192 -9.16 -9.97 -0.39
N ASN A 193 -9.01 -8.65 -0.62
CA ASN A 193 -9.94 -7.80 -1.37
C ASN A 193 -9.24 -6.95 -2.45
N ASN A 194 -8.12 -7.43 -3.00
CA ASN A 194 -7.35 -6.72 -4.02
C ASN A 194 -7.54 -7.38 -5.39
N LEU A 195 -8.09 -6.62 -6.35
CA LEU A 195 -8.11 -7.02 -7.76
C LEU A 195 -6.79 -6.60 -8.42
N ARG A 196 -6.05 -7.58 -8.94
CA ARG A 196 -4.86 -7.36 -9.78
C ARG A 196 -5.19 -7.81 -11.20
N SER A 197 -4.82 -6.99 -12.17
CA SER A 197 -4.97 -7.31 -13.59
C SER A 197 -3.60 -7.46 -14.22
N VAL A 198 -3.39 -8.56 -14.93
CA VAL A 198 -2.19 -8.80 -15.75
C VAL A 198 -2.63 -8.85 -17.20
N LEU A 199 -1.97 -8.06 -18.04
CA LEU A 199 -2.21 -8.04 -19.48
C LEU A 199 -1.08 -8.78 -20.18
N CYS A 200 -1.43 -9.70 -21.10
CA CYS A 200 -0.46 -10.41 -21.91
C CYS A 200 -0.88 -10.46 -23.39
N ASP A 201 0.11 -10.44 -24.27
CA ASP A 201 -0.05 -10.71 -25.69
C ASP A 201 0.30 -12.19 -25.93
N PHE A 202 -0.43 -12.85 -26.84
CA PHE A 202 -0.15 -14.22 -27.24
C PHE A 202 -0.51 -14.45 -28.70
N ASN A 203 0.23 -15.34 -29.35
CA ASN A 203 -0.04 -15.81 -30.70
C ASN A 203 -0.63 -17.21 -30.63
N VAL A 204 -1.56 -17.54 -31.53
CA VAL A 204 -2.12 -18.90 -31.65
C VAL A 204 -1.75 -19.48 -33.00
N SER A 205 -1.13 -20.65 -32.97
CA SER A 205 -0.71 -21.41 -34.15
C SER A 205 -1.52 -22.70 -34.19
N GLY A 206 -2.55 -22.76 -35.02
CA GLY A 206 -3.39 -23.96 -35.15
C GLY A 206 -4.57 -23.73 -36.08
N THR A 207 -5.01 -24.80 -36.76
CA THR A 207 -6.28 -24.81 -37.50
C THR A 207 -7.42 -25.15 -36.55
N ALA A 208 -8.47 -24.33 -36.52
CA ALA A 208 -9.69 -24.69 -35.83
C ALA A 208 -10.20 -26.04 -36.36
N ASN A 209 -10.61 -26.95 -35.46
CA ASN A 209 -11.05 -28.29 -35.84
C ASN A 209 -12.33 -28.30 -36.70
N GLY A 210 -12.96 -27.14 -36.90
CA GLY A 210 -14.14 -26.96 -37.75
C GLY A 210 -15.43 -27.57 -37.18
N ASP A 211 -15.34 -28.21 -36.03
CA ASP A 211 -16.43 -28.85 -35.29
C ASP A 211 -17.16 -27.91 -34.32
N GLY A 212 -16.71 -26.66 -34.22
CA GLY A 212 -17.27 -25.64 -33.32
C GLY A 212 -16.92 -25.82 -31.86
N SER A 213 -15.95 -26.67 -31.51
CA SER A 213 -15.50 -26.86 -30.13
C SER A 213 -14.58 -25.75 -29.63
N ASP A 214 -14.79 -25.30 -28.40
CA ASP A 214 -13.89 -24.37 -27.72
C ASP A 214 -12.58 -25.08 -27.34
N THR A 215 -11.45 -24.43 -27.61
CA THR A 215 -10.12 -24.94 -27.27
C THR A 215 -9.44 -24.03 -26.25
N GLU A 216 -8.99 -24.59 -25.12
CA GLU A 216 -8.19 -23.86 -24.15
C GLU A 216 -6.86 -23.42 -24.79
N THR A 217 -6.61 -22.12 -24.86
CA THR A 217 -5.39 -21.54 -25.44
C THR A 217 -4.39 -21.09 -24.40
N LEU A 218 -4.83 -20.79 -23.17
CA LEU A 218 -3.96 -20.35 -22.09
C LEU A 218 -4.20 -21.18 -20.84
N ALA A 219 -3.13 -21.41 -20.09
CA ALA A 219 -3.18 -21.88 -18.72
C ALA A 219 -2.42 -20.90 -17.83
N TYR A 220 -2.84 -20.78 -16.58
CA TYR A 220 -2.14 -19.95 -15.61
C TYR A 220 -1.74 -20.76 -14.39
N GLU A 221 -0.76 -20.26 -13.66
CA GLU A 221 -0.35 -20.76 -12.37
C GLU A 221 -0.01 -19.57 -11.47
N LEU A 222 -0.80 -19.39 -10.41
CA LEU A 222 -0.53 -18.40 -9.37
C LEU A 222 0.25 -19.09 -8.25
N ARG A 223 1.49 -18.65 -8.03
CA ARG A 223 2.35 -19.09 -6.91
C ARG A 223 2.43 -17.99 -5.87
N TYR A 224 2.35 -18.32 -4.58
CA TYR A 224 2.59 -17.37 -3.49
C TYR A 224 2.98 -18.09 -2.20
N ASN A 225 3.66 -17.39 -1.30
CA ASN A 225 4.02 -17.90 0.02
C ASN A 225 2.99 -17.47 1.08
N ARG A 226 2.91 -18.21 2.18
CA ARG A 226 2.19 -17.71 3.35
C ARG A 226 2.95 -16.48 3.88
N PRO A 227 2.26 -15.40 4.26
CA PRO A 227 2.94 -14.19 4.74
C PRO A 227 3.90 -14.46 5.90
N ASP A 228 3.52 -15.40 6.76
CA ASP A 228 4.26 -15.74 7.99
C ASP A 228 5.34 -16.82 7.75
N ASP A 229 5.44 -17.36 6.53
CA ASP A 229 6.35 -18.45 6.19
C ASP A 229 6.80 -18.39 4.71
N LEU A 230 7.84 -17.58 4.49
CA LEU A 230 8.45 -17.38 3.17
C LEU A 230 9.44 -18.49 2.77
N ALA A 231 9.85 -19.34 3.71
CA ALA A 231 10.88 -20.36 3.47
C ALA A 231 10.28 -21.69 2.97
N SER A 232 9.02 -21.95 3.29
CA SER A 232 8.28 -23.11 2.80
C SER A 232 8.01 -23.05 1.29
N GLU A 233 7.67 -24.22 0.73
CA GLU A 233 7.25 -24.29 -0.68
C GLU A 233 6.04 -23.37 -0.94
N PRO A 234 6.04 -22.61 -2.06
CA PRO A 234 4.92 -21.76 -2.42
C PRO A 234 3.63 -22.55 -2.61
N ILE A 235 2.52 -21.98 -2.17
CA ILE A 235 1.18 -22.44 -2.52
C ILE A 235 0.97 -22.17 -4.01
N VAL A 236 0.38 -23.14 -4.72
CA VAL A 236 0.16 -23.09 -6.16
C VAL A 236 -1.33 -23.25 -6.47
N ILE A 237 -1.89 -22.30 -7.21
CA ILE A 237 -3.25 -22.34 -7.76
C ILE A 237 -3.16 -22.41 -9.29
N ARG A 238 -3.94 -23.30 -9.91
CA ARG A 238 -3.97 -23.55 -11.36
C ARG A 238 -5.39 -23.43 -11.89
#